data_AF-A0A928Y8T4-F1
#
_entry.id   AF-A0A928Y8T4-F1
#
_cell.length_a   1.000
_cell.length_b   1.000
_cell.length_c   1.000
_cell.angle_alpha   90.00
_cell.angle_beta   90.00
_cell.angle_gamma   90.00
#
_symmetry.space_group_name_H-M   'P 1'
#
loop_
_entity.id
_entity.type
_entity.pdbx_description
1 polymer ?
#
loop_
_entity_poly.entity_id
_entity_poly.type
_entity_poly.pdbx_seq_one_letter_code
_entity_poly.pdbx_strand_id
1 'polypeptide(L)'
;MRAVWANPVDAGHLILGPSEGPDGRHGRIEQSYDGGHTWTRLTPPQAYNMVERFYQAGDHLLAIMANGDLWATDAMCQTWQPILTEVIGVNAVTIMGSS
;
A
#
# COMPACT_ATOMS: atom_id res chain seq x y z
N MET A 1 4.42 11.84 -4.38
CA MET A 1 4.56 10.39 -4.10
C MET A 1 5.30 10.23 -2.80
N ARG A 2 4.87 9.34 -1.91
CA ARG A 2 5.62 9.00 -0.68
C ARG A 2 6.08 7.54 -0.64
N ALA A 3 5.33 6.64 -1.27
CA ALA A 3 5.66 5.22 -1.28
C ALA A 3 5.47 4.58 -2.66
N VAL A 4 6.36 3.65 -2.99
CA VAL A 4 6.28 2.75 -4.14
C VAL A 4 6.78 1.37 -3.69
N TRP A 5 6.16 0.32 -4.22
CA TRP A 5 6.67 -1.03 -4.16
C TRP A 5 6.84 -1.55 -5.59
N ALA A 6 7.98 -2.18 -5.85
CA ALA A 6 8.24 -2.87 -7.09
C ALA A 6 8.26 -4.37 -6.81
N ASN A 7 7.56 -5.15 -7.61
CA ASN A 7 7.57 -6.60 -7.46
C ASN A 7 8.99 -7.12 -7.72
N PRO A 8 9.61 -7.84 -6.77
CA PRO A 8 10.99 -8.31 -6.89
C PRO A 8 11.18 -9.39 -7.96
N VAL A 9 10.10 -10.04 -8.40
CA VAL A 9 10.11 -11.09 -9.43
C VAL A 9 9.78 -10.52 -10.81
N ASP A 10 8.97 -9.47 -10.86
CA ASP A 10 8.54 -8.81 -12.10
C ASP A 10 8.62 -7.28 -11.95
N ALA A 11 9.70 -6.69 -12.46
CA ALA A 11 9.92 -5.25 -12.36
C ALA A 11 8.86 -4.39 -13.11
N GLY A 12 8.06 -4.99 -13.99
CA GLY A 12 6.93 -4.32 -14.64
C GLY A 12 5.74 -4.11 -13.71
N HIS A 13 5.62 -4.95 -12.67
CA HIS A 13 4.53 -4.88 -11.71
C HIS A 13 4.88 -3.94 -10.54
N LEU A 14 4.22 -2.78 -10.50
CA LEU A 14 4.43 -1.73 -9.51
C LEU A 14 3.15 -1.43 -8.74
N ILE A 15 3.31 -1.08 -7.46
CA ILE A 15 2.25 -0.52 -6.61
C ILE A 15 2.68 0.88 -6.15
N LEU A 16 1.79 1.86 -6.32
CA LEU A 16 2.05 3.26 -5.97
C LEU A 16 1.02 3.78 -4.97
N GLY A 17 1.51 4.57 -4.02
CA GLY A 17 0.68 5.33 -3.08
C GLY A 17 0.71 6.82 -3.38
N PRO A 18 0.04 7.32 -4.43
CA PRO A 18 0.02 8.75 -4.73
C PRO A 18 -0.93 9.51 -3.80
N SER A 19 -0.66 10.81 -3.65
CA SER A 19 -1.53 11.81 -3.02
C SER A 19 -1.35 13.16 -3.72
N GLU A 20 -2.34 14.03 -3.62
CA GLU A 20 -2.29 15.43 -4.03
C GLU A 20 -1.71 16.29 -2.90
N GLY A 21 -0.38 16.24 -2.78
CA GLY A 21 0.34 17.03 -1.79
C GLY A 21 0.64 16.29 -0.48
N PRO A 22 1.37 16.94 0.42
CA PRO A 22 1.91 16.33 1.64
C PRO A 22 0.89 16.18 2.77
N ASP A 23 -0.32 16.73 2.62
CA ASP A 23 -1.47 16.59 3.54
C ASP A 23 -2.27 15.30 3.29
N GLY A 24 -1.95 14.54 2.23
CA GLY A 24 -2.59 13.26 1.93
C GLY A 24 -3.93 13.39 1.22
N ARG A 25 -4.19 14.56 0.62
CA ARG A 25 -5.42 14.76 -0.15
C ARG A 25 -5.49 13.77 -1.32
N HIS A 26 -6.66 13.15 -1.51
CA HIS A 26 -6.90 12.17 -2.56
C HIS A 26 -5.88 11.02 -2.60
N GLY A 27 -5.36 10.63 -1.43
CA GLY A 27 -4.45 9.49 -1.32
C GLY A 27 -5.16 8.17 -1.67
N ARG A 28 -4.46 7.28 -2.36
CA ARG A 28 -5.02 6.02 -2.89
C ARG A 28 -3.91 5.01 -3.19
N ILE A 29 -4.30 3.82 -3.65
CA ILE A 29 -3.40 2.80 -4.16
C ILE A 29 -3.68 2.60 -5.65
N GLU A 30 -2.60 2.57 -6.44
CA GLU A 30 -2.62 2.33 -7.88
C GLU A 30 -1.63 1.23 -8.25
N GLN A 31 -1.90 0.54 -9.36
CA GLN A 31 -1.10 -0.58 -9.86
C GLN A 31 -0.75 -0.37 -11.33
N SER A 32 0.47 -0.76 -11.68
CA SER A 32 0.94 -0.85 -13.06
C SER A 32 1.48 -2.25 -13.31
N TYR A 33 1.35 -2.72 -14.55
CA TYR A 33 1.97 -3.95 -15.05
C TYR A 33 2.96 -3.67 -16.20
N ASP A 34 3.24 -2.41 -16.48
CA ASP A 34 4.07 -1.95 -17.59
C ASP A 34 5.15 -0.98 -17.13
N GLY A 35 5.66 -1.15 -15.90
CA GLY A 35 6.75 -0.32 -15.38
C GLY A 35 6.35 1.13 -15.13
N GLY A 36 5.06 1.39 -14.97
CA GLY A 36 4.50 2.71 -14.65
C GLY A 36 4.11 3.55 -15.87
N HIS A 37 4.01 2.97 -17.06
CA HIS A 37 3.47 3.66 -18.24
C HIS A 37 1.96 3.88 -18.14
N THR A 38 1.23 2.89 -17.62
CA THR A 38 -0.20 2.97 -17.32
C THR A 38 -0.49 2.52 -15.89
N TRP A 39 -1.57 3.09 -15.32
CA TRP A 39 -1.94 2.88 -13.92
C TRP A 39 -3.43 2.59 -13.81
N THR A 40 -3.76 1.55 -13.04
CA THR A 40 -5.13 1.21 -12.64
C THR A 40 -5.31 1.55 -11.17
N ARG A 41 -6.39 2.26 -10.85
CA ARG A 41 -6.75 2.58 -9.46
C ARG A 41 -7.35 1.35 -8.80
N LEU A 42 -6.82 0.97 -7.64
CA LEU A 42 -7.28 -0.18 -6.86
C LEU A 42 -8.16 0.23 -5.67
N THR A 43 -8.08 1.48 -5.23
CA THR A 43 -8.83 1.96 -4.08
C THR A 43 -9.48 3.31 -4.35
N PRO A 44 -10.63 3.63 -3.72
CA PRO A 44 -11.18 4.98 -3.78
C PRO A 44 -10.19 6.00 -3.17
N PRO A 45 -10.21 7.26 -3.64
CA PRO A 45 -9.40 8.31 -3.04
C PRO A 45 -9.91 8.63 -1.62
N GLN A 46 -8.97 8.74 -0.68
CA GLN A 46 -9.23 9.19 0.67
C GLN A 46 -9.11 10.72 0.76
N ALA A 47 -9.97 11.35 1.55
CA ALA A 47 -10.01 12.81 1.62
C ALA A 47 -8.72 13.43 2.20
N TYR A 48 -8.18 12.84 3.28
CA TYR A 48 -7.01 13.33 4.03
C TYR A 48 -6.21 12.18 4.63
N ASN A 49 -5.77 11.23 3.80
CA ASN A 49 -4.93 10.12 4.23
C ASN A 49 -4.18 9.56 3.03
N MET A 50 -2.99 9.00 3.24
CA MET A 50 -2.17 8.45 2.17
C MET A 50 -1.32 7.29 2.64
N VAL A 51 -0.82 6.50 1.69
CA VAL A 51 0.17 5.47 2.01
C VAL A 51 1.47 6.14 2.43
N GLU A 52 1.93 5.83 3.64
CA GLU A 52 3.25 6.24 4.13
C GLU A 52 4.32 5.24 3.69
N ARG A 53 4.01 3.93 3.71
CA ARG A 53 4.94 2.86 3.32
C ARG A 53 4.21 1.61 2.85
N PHE A 54 4.82 0.89 1.90
CA PHE A 54 4.48 -0.50 1.61
C PHE A 54 5.45 -1.47 2.28
N TYR A 55 4.95 -2.59 2.78
CA TYR A 55 5.77 -3.63 3.41
C TYR A 55 5.32 -5.02 2.95
N GLN A 56 6.24 -5.80 2.39
CA GLN A 56 5.97 -7.17 1.96
C GLN A 56 6.18 -8.14 3.12
N ALA A 57 5.16 -8.94 3.40
CA ALA A 57 5.13 -9.94 4.46
C ALA A 57 4.71 -11.30 3.89
N GLY A 58 5.70 -12.09 3.46
CA GLY A 58 5.45 -13.32 2.70
C GLY A 58 4.71 -13.01 1.41
N ASP A 59 3.56 -13.66 1.23
CA ASP A 59 2.68 -13.51 0.04
C ASP A 59 1.70 -12.34 0.17
N HIS A 60 1.82 -11.53 1.22
CA HIS A 60 1.00 -10.35 1.42
C HIS A 60 1.79 -9.05 1.23
N LEU A 61 1.11 -8.04 0.71
CA LEU A 61 1.61 -6.67 0.71
C LEU A 61 0.73 -5.83 1.64
N LEU A 62 1.38 -5.14 2.57
CA LEU A 62 0.75 -4.22 3.50
C LEU A 62 0.99 -2.78 3.03
N ALA A 63 -0.06 -1.96 3.09
CA ALA A 63 0.02 -0.52 2.99
C ALA A 63 -0.19 0.05 4.39
N ILE A 64 0.85 0.70 4.90
CA ILE A 64 0.82 1.44 6.16
C ILE A 64 0.40 2.86 5.80
N MET A 65 -0.77 3.26 6.28
CA MET A 65 -1.34 4.57 6.03
C MET A 65 -0.73 5.61 6.99
N ALA A 66 -0.75 6.89 6.62
CA ALA A 66 -0.17 7.98 7.41
C ALA A 66 -0.84 8.15 8.79
N ASN A 67 -2.09 7.71 8.93
CA ASN A 67 -2.81 7.69 10.21
C ASN A 67 -2.59 6.40 11.04
N GLY A 68 -1.75 5.47 10.56
CA GLY A 68 -1.46 4.20 11.22
C GLY A 68 -2.44 3.07 10.86
N ASP A 69 -3.45 3.31 10.02
CA ASP A 69 -4.29 2.23 9.51
C ASP A 69 -3.47 1.29 8.63
N LEU A 70 -3.87 0.01 8.61
CA LEU A 70 -3.22 -1.03 7.82
C LEU A 70 -4.19 -1.56 6.79
N TRP A 71 -3.79 -1.53 5.53
CA TRP A 71 -4.51 -2.20 4.46
C TRP A 71 -3.64 -3.34 3.94
N ALA A 72 -4.25 -4.44 3.55
CA ALA A 72 -3.55 -5.61 3.04
C ALA A 72 -4.13 -6.09 1.72
N THR A 73 -3.29 -6.73 0.94
CA THR A 73 -3.66 -7.47 -0.26
C THR A 73 -2.87 -8.78 -0.35
N ASP A 74 -3.30 -9.66 -1.25
CA ASP A 74 -2.61 -10.92 -1.57
C ASP A 74 -1.49 -10.70 -2.61
N ALA A 75 -0.84 -11.80 -3.01
CA ALA A 75 0.26 -11.77 -3.97
C ALA A 75 -0.12 -11.19 -5.35
N MET A 76 -1.40 -11.21 -5.71
CA MET A 76 -1.88 -10.66 -6.97
C MET A 76 -2.20 -9.16 -6.87
N CYS A 77 -2.25 -8.61 -5.65
CA CYS A 77 -2.50 -7.19 -5.37
C CYS A 77 -3.86 -6.69 -5.91
N GLN A 78 -4.83 -7.58 -6.15
CA GLN A 78 -6.06 -7.23 -6.87
C GLN A 78 -7.07 -6.51 -5.99
N THR A 79 -7.16 -6.88 -4.71
CA THR A 79 -8.11 -6.30 -3.77
C THR A 79 -7.40 -5.86 -2.50
N TRP A 80 -7.62 -4.61 -2.12
CA TRP A 80 -7.10 -4.04 -0.87
C TRP A 80 -8.23 -3.94 0.14
N GLN A 81 -7.94 -4.37 1.36
CA GLN A 81 -8.89 -4.30 2.47
C GLN A 81 -8.23 -3.78 3.74
N PRO A 82 -8.93 -2.95 4.53
CA PRO A 82 -8.48 -2.61 5.88
C PRO A 82 -8.36 -3.86 6.73
N ILE A 83 -7.30 -3.96 7.54
CA ILE A 83 -7.09 -5.01 8.52
C ILE A 83 -6.82 -4.37 9.88
N LEU A 84 -6.99 -5.16 10.95
CA LEU A 84 -6.76 -4.71 12.33
C LEU A 84 -7.55 -3.43 12.69
N THR A 85 -8.78 -3.30 12.20
CA THR A 85 -9.62 -2.10 12.36
C THR A 85 -10.01 -1.78 13.80
N GLU A 86 -9.78 -2.71 14.74
CA GLU A 86 -9.96 -2.49 16.18
C GLU A 86 -8.68 -1.96 16.88
N VAL A 87 -7.56 -1.91 16.17
CA VAL A 87 -6.26 -1.42 16.64
C VAL A 87 -5.99 -0.06 16.00
N ILE A 88 -5.99 1.00 16.82
CA ILE A 88 -5.70 2.37 16.38
C ILE A 88 -4.23 2.75 16.70
N GLY A 89 -3.59 3.52 15.81
CA GLY A 89 -2.27 4.12 16.08
C GLY A 89 -1.07 3.17 16.01
N VAL A 90 -1.04 2.26 15.03
CA VAL A 90 0.08 1.33 14.84
C VAL A 90 1.32 2.10 14.37
N ASN A 91 2.36 2.15 15.21
CA ASN A 91 3.65 2.78 14.88
C ASN A 91 4.65 1.84 14.21
N ALA A 92 4.48 0.52 14.36
CA ALA A 92 5.37 -0.48 13.80
C ALA A 92 4.68 -1.84 13.64
N VAL A 93 5.02 -2.56 12.57
CA VAL A 93 4.65 -3.95 12.32
C VAL A 93 5.93 -4.74 12.10
N THR A 94 6.03 -5.92 12.71
CA THR A 94 7.15 -6.85 12.52
C THR A 94 6.63 -8.27 12.36
N ILE A 95 7.36 -9.10 11.61
CA ILE A 95 7.12 -10.54 11.54
C ILE A 95 8.00 -11.20 12.59
N MET A 96 7.40 -11.98 13.49
CA MET A 96 8.15 -12.92 14.29
C MET A 96 8.16 -14.27 13.57
N GLY A 97 9.32 -14.65 13.04
CA GLY A 97 9.51 -16.00 12.50
C GLY A 97 9.62 -17.02 13.63
N SER A 98 8.94 -18.15 13.49
CA SER A 98 9.42 -19.43 14.03
C SER A 98 10.39 -20.02 13.00
N SER A 99 11.60 -20.31 13.50
CA SER A 99 12.78 -20.90 12.85
C SER A 99 12.53 -22.01 11.85
#